data_AF-A0A9R1DC25-F1
#
_entry.id   AF-A0A9R1DC25-F1
#
_cell.length_a   1.000
_cell.length_b   1.000
_cell.length_c   1.000
_cell.angle_alpha   90.00
_cell.angle_beta   90.00
_cell.angle_gamma   90.00
#
_symmetry.space_group_name_H-M   'P 1'
#
loop_
_entity.id
_entity.type
_entity.pdbx_description
1 polymer ?
#
loop_
_entity_poly.entity_id
_entity_poly.type
_entity_poly.pdbx_seq_one_letter_code
_entity_poly.pdbx_strand_id
1 'polypeptide(L)'
;MTSHRCLRQELSQQHLTLFTALGITGTWKCPPQKKRHLEVKPMHKKAGSSTPYVALRLVAFRPSLVPGHMVHPVFELSIYNHSRRMYCGCKASYNFGFKNIFSKEHCLIPLQELLKSSAFLVDDSCVFGVEILKIDVSSPEKKAVVVQKKPTTVQNLFVQKKGFVKGTYTWNMNNFLELDLDHFVRSPTFEVGGHKWYIRMYPRGNKYSTDCLSLYLYLDVSDELHLKSKKVVVMTLSILDQKNGKHLTGTSGLLVFTGGRSWGWANFLGLKKLKDPSEGYVVGSSCVVKADLTIVGSSNDC
;
A
#
# COMPACT_ATOMS: atom_id res chain seq x y z
N MET A 1 3.82 47.10 -8.04
CA MET A 1 3.16 46.15 -8.97
C MET A 1 4.07 44.95 -9.18
N THR A 2 3.51 43.75 -9.38
CA THR A 2 4.25 42.51 -9.67
C THR A 2 4.96 42.60 -11.03
N SER A 3 6.26 42.30 -11.13
CA SER A 3 6.88 40.96 -11.07
C SER A 3 6.51 40.07 -12.26
N HIS A 4 7.22 40.24 -13.38
CA HIS A 4 7.38 39.25 -14.44
C HIS A 4 8.69 39.47 -15.20
N ARG A 5 9.74 38.70 -14.88
CA ARG A 5 10.77 38.30 -15.85
C ARG A 5 11.17 36.84 -15.61
N CYS A 6 11.32 36.11 -16.71
CA CYS A 6 11.60 34.69 -16.70
C CYS A 6 13.05 34.42 -16.30
N LEU A 7 13.26 33.45 -15.41
CA LEU A 7 14.54 32.78 -15.21
C LEU A 7 14.36 31.31 -15.53
N ARG A 8 15.09 30.83 -16.54
CA ARG A 8 15.30 29.39 -16.75
C ARG A 8 16.38 28.93 -15.78
N GLN A 9 16.16 27.80 -15.12
CA GLN A 9 17.22 26.90 -14.69
C GLN A 9 16.69 25.47 -14.72
N GLU A 10 17.60 24.53 -15.00
CA GLU A 10 17.30 23.11 -15.22
C GLU A 10 17.64 22.29 -13.95
N LEU A 11 17.71 20.96 -14.08
CA LEU A 11 18.06 19.97 -13.05
C LEU A 11 16.90 19.64 -12.07
N SER A 12 16.78 18.42 -11.52
CA SER A 12 17.64 17.22 -11.64
C SER A 12 16.82 15.92 -11.73
N GLN A 13 17.52 14.79 -11.95
CA GLN A 13 16.97 13.43 -12.01
C GLN A 13 16.18 13.03 -10.76
N GLN A 14 15.08 12.30 -10.94
CA GLN A 14 14.47 11.48 -9.87
C GLN A 14 14.04 10.12 -10.46
N HIS A 15 14.98 9.16 -10.46
CA HIS A 15 14.71 7.74 -10.66
C HIS A 15 13.88 7.19 -9.49
N LEU A 16 13.00 6.21 -9.70
CA LEU A 16 12.63 5.18 -8.69
C LEU A 16 11.55 4.23 -9.18
N THR A 17 11.54 2.92 -8.82
CA THR A 17 10.64 1.81 -9.31
C THR A 17 10.62 0.68 -8.15
N LEU A 18 9.76 -0.35 -7.74
CA LEU A 18 8.76 -1.41 -8.22
C LEU A 18 7.36 -1.57 -7.55
N PHE A 19 6.62 -2.51 -8.18
CA PHE A 19 5.24 -3.00 -8.07
C PHE A 19 5.16 -4.55 -8.08
N THR A 20 4.44 -5.18 -7.16
CA THR A 20 3.47 -6.28 -7.44
C THR A 20 2.44 -6.39 -6.31
N ALA A 21 1.20 -6.79 -6.63
CA ALA A 21 0.06 -7.08 -5.74
C ALA A 21 -0.34 -6.01 -4.70
N LEU A 22 -1.55 -5.42 -4.88
CA LEU A 22 -2.33 -4.64 -3.88
C LEU A 22 -1.87 -3.22 -3.51
N GLY A 23 -1.75 -2.31 -4.48
CA GLY A 23 -2.27 -0.95 -4.25
C GLY A 23 -1.35 0.07 -3.59
N ILE A 24 -0.36 0.63 -4.31
CA ILE A 24 0.22 1.90 -3.87
C ILE A 24 -0.88 2.96 -3.92
N THR A 25 -1.08 3.67 -2.81
CA THR A 25 -2.15 4.66 -2.62
C THR A 25 -1.62 6.08 -2.54
N GLY A 26 -1.62 6.78 -3.68
CA GLY A 26 -1.35 8.22 -3.73
C GLY A 26 -2.58 9.00 -3.25
N THR A 27 -2.39 9.98 -2.35
CA THR A 27 -3.51 10.73 -1.72
C THR A 27 -3.55 12.16 -2.22
N TRP A 28 -4.74 12.72 -2.49
CA TRP A 28 -4.91 14.16 -2.74
C TRP A 28 -6.20 14.71 -2.14
N LYS A 29 -6.27 16.04 -1.98
CA LYS A 29 -7.46 16.77 -1.50
C LYS A 29 -8.15 17.46 -2.68
N CYS A 30 -9.43 17.20 -2.93
CA CYS A 30 -10.25 18.01 -3.83
C CYS A 30 -11.12 19.00 -3.03
N PRO A 31 -11.16 20.30 -3.35
CA PRO A 31 -12.13 21.22 -2.77
C PRO A 31 -13.59 20.75 -3.01
N PRO A 32 -14.48 20.75 -2.00
CA PRO A 32 -14.26 21.13 -0.60
C PRO A 32 -13.66 19.98 0.23
N GLN A 33 -12.34 20.04 0.48
CA GLN A 33 -11.56 19.21 1.42
C GLN A 33 -11.67 17.66 1.34
N LYS A 34 -12.39 17.07 0.38
CA LYS A 34 -12.56 15.61 0.27
C LYS A 34 -11.29 14.93 -0.21
N LYS A 35 -10.72 14.03 0.61
CA LYS A 35 -9.58 13.18 0.23
C LYS A 35 -9.99 12.11 -0.79
N ARG A 36 -9.17 11.91 -1.82
CA ARG A 36 -9.28 10.80 -2.80
C ARG A 36 -7.94 10.09 -2.93
N HIS A 37 -7.99 8.85 -3.40
CA HIS A 37 -6.82 7.98 -3.54
C HIS A 37 -6.82 7.30 -4.91
N LEU A 38 -5.67 7.26 -5.58
CA LEU A 38 -5.42 6.36 -6.71
C LEU A 38 -4.82 5.08 -6.14
N GLU A 39 -5.38 3.91 -6.46
CA GLU A 39 -4.83 2.61 -6.07
C GLU A 39 -4.35 1.85 -7.31
N VAL A 40 -3.08 1.46 -7.33
CA VAL A 40 -2.52 0.72 -8.47
C VAL A 40 -2.33 -0.76 -8.15
N LYS A 41 -2.95 -1.62 -8.96
CA LYS A 41 -2.87 -3.08 -8.91
C LYS A 41 -2.02 -3.65 -10.05
N PRO A 42 -0.69 -3.69 -9.91
CA PRO A 42 0.13 -4.61 -10.69
C PRO A 42 -0.24 -6.07 -10.42
N MET A 43 -0.06 -6.94 -11.41
CA MET A 43 -0.49 -8.35 -11.42
C MET A 43 -2.01 -8.56 -11.41
N HIS A 44 -2.79 -7.62 -11.97
CA HIS A 44 -4.19 -7.91 -12.28
C HIS A 44 -4.25 -8.96 -13.40
N LYS A 45 -4.75 -10.15 -13.08
CA LYS A 45 -5.16 -11.15 -14.08
C LYS A 45 -6.63 -10.92 -14.42
N LYS A 46 -6.93 -10.66 -15.69
CA LYS A 46 -8.30 -10.72 -16.20
C LYS A 46 -8.79 -12.18 -16.09
N ALA A 47 -10.08 -12.39 -15.86
CA ALA A 47 -10.67 -13.74 -15.90
C ALA A 47 -10.34 -14.42 -17.25
N GLY A 48 -9.88 -15.67 -17.19
CA GLY A 48 -9.41 -16.42 -18.37
C GLY A 48 -8.03 -16.05 -18.93
N SER A 49 -7.33 -15.05 -18.38
CA SER A 49 -6.00 -14.63 -18.87
C SER A 49 -4.85 -15.15 -18.02
N SER A 50 -3.90 -15.84 -18.65
CA SER A 50 -2.63 -16.26 -18.06
C SER A 50 -1.68 -15.09 -17.79
N THR A 51 -1.76 -14.03 -18.61
CA THR A 51 -0.81 -12.92 -18.62
C THR A 51 -1.22 -11.83 -17.62
N PRO A 52 -0.33 -11.44 -16.68
CA PRO A 52 -0.61 -10.35 -15.74
C PRO A 52 -0.52 -8.97 -16.40
N TYR A 53 -1.45 -8.09 -16.05
CA TYR A 53 -1.45 -6.67 -16.44
C TYR A 53 -1.10 -5.77 -15.26
N VAL A 54 -0.64 -4.55 -15.56
CA VAL A 54 -0.73 -3.43 -14.63
C VAL A 54 -2.09 -2.77 -14.80
N ALA A 55 -2.85 -2.67 -13.71
CA ALA A 55 -4.17 -2.05 -13.70
C ALA A 55 -4.28 -0.94 -12.65
N LEU A 56 -4.98 0.14 -12.99
CA LEU A 56 -5.31 1.25 -12.10
C LEU A 56 -6.76 1.14 -11.62
N ARG A 57 -7.06 1.66 -10.41
CA ARG A 57 -8.43 1.96 -9.99
C ARG A 57 -8.50 3.20 -9.10
N LEU A 58 -9.58 3.97 -9.20
CA LEU A 58 -9.82 5.15 -8.38
C LEU A 58 -10.56 4.75 -7.09
N VAL A 59 -10.20 5.37 -5.96
CA VAL A 59 -10.71 5.03 -4.63
C VAL A 59 -11.15 6.28 -3.86
N ALA A 60 -12.37 6.25 -3.34
CA ALA A 60 -12.94 7.31 -2.52
C ALA A 60 -12.68 7.06 -1.03
N PHE A 61 -12.28 8.10 -0.28
CA PHE A 61 -12.02 7.98 1.15
C PHE A 61 -13.34 7.95 1.94
N ARG A 62 -13.62 6.87 2.71
CA ARG A 62 -14.89 6.71 3.45
C ARG A 62 -15.30 7.95 4.28
N PRO A 63 -14.43 8.54 5.13
CA PRO A 63 -14.77 9.77 5.87
C PRO A 63 -15.07 11.02 5.03
N SER A 64 -14.95 10.97 3.70
CA SER A 64 -15.37 12.05 2.80
C SER A 64 -16.74 11.83 2.15
N LEU A 65 -17.35 10.66 2.35
CA LEU A 65 -18.65 10.29 1.79
C LEU A 65 -19.74 10.37 2.86
N VAL A 66 -20.76 11.17 2.59
CA VAL A 66 -21.96 11.28 3.44
C VAL A 66 -22.92 10.16 3.06
N PRO A 67 -23.64 9.52 4.01
CA PRO A 67 -24.74 8.62 3.70
C PRO A 67 -25.76 9.24 2.73
N GLY A 68 -26.39 8.40 1.90
CA GLY A 68 -27.33 8.83 0.86
C GLY A 68 -26.72 9.61 -0.33
N HIS A 69 -25.50 10.12 -0.22
CA HIS A 69 -24.85 10.88 -1.30
C HIS A 69 -24.06 9.97 -2.24
N MET A 70 -24.16 10.24 -3.54
CA MET A 70 -23.39 9.57 -4.58
C MET A 70 -22.49 10.57 -5.31
N VAL A 71 -21.33 10.09 -5.74
CA VAL A 71 -20.30 10.89 -6.43
C VAL A 71 -19.87 10.15 -7.69
N HIS A 72 -20.18 10.73 -8.85
CA HIS A 72 -19.86 10.19 -10.16
C HIS A 72 -18.75 11.02 -10.83
N PRO A 73 -17.47 10.71 -10.59
CA PRO A 73 -16.41 11.26 -11.42
C PRO A 73 -16.36 10.56 -12.77
N VAL A 74 -16.13 11.35 -13.82
CA VAL A 74 -15.53 10.88 -15.08
C VAL A 74 -14.04 11.19 -14.98
N PHE A 75 -13.20 10.20 -15.28
CA PHE A 75 -11.76 10.29 -15.07
C PHE A 75 -10.98 9.51 -16.12
N GLU A 76 -9.72 9.86 -16.34
CA GLU A 76 -8.77 9.06 -17.11
C GLU A 76 -7.77 8.38 -16.18
N LEU A 77 -7.38 7.16 -16.53
CA LEU A 77 -6.33 6.36 -15.90
C LEU A 77 -5.28 6.04 -16.97
N SER A 78 -4.02 6.42 -16.75
CA SER A 78 -3.00 6.41 -17.81
C SER A 78 -1.59 6.05 -17.31
N ILE A 79 -0.70 5.72 -18.25
CA ILE A 79 0.74 5.53 -18.07
C ILE A 79 1.50 6.48 -19.01
N TYR A 80 2.61 7.06 -18.57
CA TYR A 80 3.39 8.01 -19.36
C TYR A 80 4.31 7.29 -20.35
N ASN A 81 4.17 7.60 -21.63
CA ASN A 81 5.11 7.18 -22.65
C ASN A 81 6.21 8.24 -22.81
N HIS A 82 7.41 7.93 -22.32
CA HIS A 82 8.57 8.83 -22.32
C HIS A 82 9.05 9.13 -23.76
N SER A 83 9.04 8.16 -24.66
CA SER A 83 9.47 8.35 -26.06
C SER A 83 8.56 9.29 -26.85
N ARG A 84 7.24 9.23 -26.60
CA ARG A 84 6.24 10.11 -27.23
C ARG A 84 5.93 11.36 -26.39
N ARG A 85 6.49 11.47 -25.19
CA ARG A 85 6.26 12.51 -24.17
C ARG A 85 4.78 12.73 -23.79
N MET A 86 3.94 11.69 -23.90
CA MET A 86 2.49 11.77 -23.69
C MET A 86 1.96 10.65 -22.79
N TYR A 87 0.86 10.91 -22.09
CA TYR A 87 0.11 9.87 -21.40
C TYR A 87 -0.66 8.99 -22.40
N CYS A 88 -0.72 7.70 -22.11
CA CYS A 88 -1.50 6.69 -22.82
C CYS A 88 -2.43 6.03 -21.80
N GLY A 89 -3.74 6.11 -22.00
CA GLY A 89 -4.70 5.74 -20.96
C GLY A 89 -6.08 5.35 -21.46
N CYS A 90 -7.00 5.19 -20.50
CA CYS A 90 -8.39 4.90 -20.74
C CYS A 90 -9.29 5.79 -19.88
N LYS A 91 -10.31 6.37 -20.51
CA LYS A 91 -11.35 7.14 -19.86
C LYS A 91 -12.40 6.20 -19.26
N ALA A 92 -12.82 6.51 -18.04
CA ALA A 92 -13.74 5.72 -17.23
C ALA A 92 -14.68 6.63 -16.41
N SER A 93 -15.72 6.03 -15.84
CA SER A 93 -16.51 6.66 -14.78
C SER A 93 -17.02 5.60 -13.81
N TYR A 94 -17.38 6.02 -12.59
CA TYR A 94 -17.82 5.10 -11.54
C TYR A 94 -18.74 5.78 -10.52
N ASN A 95 -19.69 5.04 -9.94
CA ASN A 95 -20.60 5.54 -8.92
C ASN A 95 -20.05 5.26 -7.50
N PHE A 96 -19.32 6.22 -6.93
CA PHE A 96 -18.86 6.14 -5.55
C PHE A 96 -19.96 6.52 -4.56
N GLY A 97 -20.06 5.80 -3.46
CA GLY A 97 -21.01 6.05 -2.38
C GLY A 97 -20.54 5.38 -1.08
N PHE A 98 -21.27 5.58 0.02
CA PHE A 98 -20.84 5.12 1.36
C PHE A 98 -20.44 3.64 1.42
N LYS A 99 -21.18 2.76 0.73
CA LYS A 99 -20.86 1.32 0.59
C LYS A 99 -19.81 1.04 -0.50
N ASN A 100 -19.84 1.79 -1.61
CA ASN A 100 -19.07 1.51 -2.83
C ASN A 100 -17.92 2.52 -2.99
N ILE A 101 -16.73 2.16 -2.51
CA ILE A 101 -15.57 3.09 -2.46
C ILE A 101 -14.45 2.80 -3.46
N PHE A 102 -14.51 1.72 -4.24
CA PHE A 102 -13.50 1.33 -5.23
C PHE A 102 -14.11 1.31 -6.62
N SER A 103 -13.46 1.88 -7.64
CA SER A 103 -13.83 1.60 -9.03
C SER A 103 -13.44 0.17 -9.43
N LYS A 104 -13.92 -0.27 -10.60
CA LYS A 104 -13.36 -1.42 -11.31
C LYS A 104 -11.86 -1.20 -11.58
N GLU A 105 -11.11 -2.29 -11.73
CA GLU A 105 -9.75 -2.30 -12.24
C GLU A 105 -9.70 -2.05 -13.76
N HIS A 106 -8.86 -1.11 -14.19
CA HIS A 106 -8.62 -0.78 -15.59
C HIS A 106 -7.18 -1.16 -15.97
N CYS A 107 -7.04 -2.22 -16.77
CA CYS A 107 -5.74 -2.69 -17.27
C CYS A 107 -5.19 -1.72 -18.33
N LEU A 108 -3.95 -1.24 -18.15
CA LEU A 108 -3.29 -0.37 -19.13
C LEU A 108 -2.34 -1.13 -20.06
N ILE A 109 -1.44 -1.92 -19.48
CA ILE A 109 -0.32 -2.55 -20.20
C ILE A 109 -0.03 -3.95 -19.61
N PRO A 110 0.29 -4.97 -20.42
CA PRO A 110 0.82 -6.25 -19.93
C PRO A 110 2.11 -6.01 -19.13
N LEU A 111 2.29 -6.67 -17.99
CA LEU A 111 3.46 -6.43 -17.15
C LEU A 111 4.78 -6.79 -17.87
N GLN A 112 4.79 -7.86 -18.68
CA GLN A 112 5.97 -8.23 -19.46
C GLN A 112 6.29 -7.22 -20.58
N GLU A 113 5.30 -6.49 -21.09
CA GLU A 113 5.53 -5.44 -22.09
C GLU A 113 6.15 -4.21 -21.41
N LEU A 114 5.59 -3.80 -20.26
CA LEU A 114 6.13 -2.71 -19.45
C LEU A 114 7.59 -2.98 -19.02
N LEU A 115 7.90 -4.19 -18.54
CA LEU A 115 9.25 -4.58 -18.13
C LEU A 115 10.28 -4.61 -19.27
N LYS A 116 9.82 -4.67 -20.53
CA LYS A 116 10.68 -4.67 -21.74
C LYS A 116 10.71 -3.32 -22.46
N SER A 117 9.71 -2.47 -22.27
CA SER A 117 9.51 -1.25 -23.06
C SER A 117 10.23 -0.05 -22.45
N SER A 118 11.37 0.33 -23.02
CA SER A 118 12.06 1.59 -22.71
C SER A 118 11.23 2.85 -22.98
N ALA A 119 10.15 2.74 -23.76
CA ALA A 119 9.22 3.84 -23.99
C ALA A 119 8.29 4.12 -22.80
N PHE A 120 8.10 3.15 -21.91
CA PHE A 120 7.33 3.32 -20.66
C PHE A 120 8.23 3.23 -19.41
N LEU A 121 9.28 2.42 -19.44
CA LEU A 121 10.17 2.12 -18.31
C LEU A 121 11.60 2.65 -18.56
N VAL A 122 11.85 3.89 -18.12
CA VAL A 122 13.12 4.62 -18.29
C VAL A 122 13.86 4.66 -16.96
N ASP A 123 15.16 4.35 -16.91
CA ASP A 123 15.99 4.60 -15.72
C ASP A 123 15.51 3.95 -14.41
N ASP A 124 14.76 2.86 -14.49
CA ASP A 124 13.94 2.39 -13.37
C ASP A 124 13.01 3.53 -12.87
N SER A 125 12.13 3.99 -13.77
CA SER A 125 10.93 4.84 -13.56
C SER A 125 9.83 4.46 -14.57
N CYS A 126 8.55 4.37 -14.15
CA CYS A 126 7.42 4.52 -15.07
C CYS A 126 6.22 5.21 -14.41
N VAL A 127 5.82 6.37 -14.95
CA VAL A 127 4.85 7.27 -14.33
C VAL A 127 3.41 6.87 -14.69
N PHE A 128 2.49 6.96 -13.72
CA PHE A 128 1.05 6.80 -13.95
C PHE A 128 0.30 8.12 -13.75
N GLY A 129 -0.75 8.32 -14.54
CA GLY A 129 -1.63 9.48 -14.48
C GLY A 129 -3.01 9.11 -13.96
N VAL A 130 -3.62 10.05 -13.25
CA VAL A 130 -5.06 10.08 -12.99
C VAL A 130 -5.57 11.50 -13.24
N GLU A 131 -6.56 11.63 -14.11
CA GLU A 131 -7.14 12.93 -14.46
C GLU A 131 -8.64 12.93 -14.15
N ILE A 132 -9.12 13.85 -13.33
CA ILE A 132 -10.55 13.93 -12.98
C ILE A 132 -11.25 14.94 -13.90
N LEU A 133 -11.70 14.46 -15.06
CA LEU A 133 -12.31 15.22 -16.15
C LEU A 133 -13.67 15.86 -15.77
N LYS A 134 -14.46 15.20 -14.91
CA LYS A 134 -15.76 15.68 -14.43
C LYS A 134 -16.04 15.15 -13.02
N ILE A 135 -16.81 15.87 -12.21
CA ILE A 135 -17.43 15.31 -11.00
C ILE A 135 -18.89 15.74 -10.94
N ASP A 136 -19.81 14.78 -11.02
CA ASP A 136 -21.20 14.98 -10.67
C ASP A 136 -21.44 14.50 -9.23
N VAL A 137 -22.29 15.19 -8.48
CA VAL A 137 -22.69 14.80 -7.12
C VAL A 137 -24.22 14.84 -7.01
N SER A 138 -24.82 13.77 -6.51
CA SER A 138 -26.23 13.72 -6.12
C SER A 138 -26.39 13.50 -4.62
N SER A 139 -27.50 14.01 -4.10
CA SER A 139 -27.95 13.87 -2.71
C SER A 139 -29.41 13.43 -2.72
N PRO A 140 -29.97 12.90 -1.61
CA PRO A 140 -31.38 12.52 -1.55
C PRO A 140 -32.35 13.71 -1.73
N GLU A 141 -31.91 14.92 -1.39
CA GLU A 141 -32.77 16.10 -1.22
C GLU A 141 -32.68 17.13 -2.36
N LYS A 142 -31.68 17.01 -3.26
CA LYS A 142 -31.40 18.02 -4.30
C LYS A 142 -30.99 17.38 -5.63
N LYS A 143 -31.44 17.99 -6.74
CA LYS A 143 -31.04 17.65 -8.11
C LYS A 143 -29.50 17.65 -8.24
N ALA A 144 -28.98 16.77 -9.09
CA ALA A 144 -27.54 16.55 -9.22
C ALA A 144 -26.79 17.82 -9.63
N VAL A 145 -25.70 18.12 -8.92
CA VAL A 145 -24.85 19.29 -9.18
C VAL A 145 -23.65 18.85 -10.00
N VAL A 146 -23.51 19.43 -11.19
CA VAL A 146 -22.36 19.25 -12.08
C VAL A 146 -21.25 20.19 -11.64
N VAL A 147 -20.12 19.65 -11.17
CA VAL A 147 -18.94 20.45 -10.81
C VAL A 147 -17.87 20.27 -11.88
N GLN A 148 -17.90 21.15 -12.88
CA GLN A 148 -16.79 21.28 -13.83
C GLN A 148 -15.56 21.89 -13.12
N LYS A 149 -14.38 21.31 -13.35
CA LYS A 149 -13.09 21.85 -12.94
C LYS A 149 -12.08 21.60 -14.05
N LYS A 150 -11.14 22.53 -14.26
CA LYS A 150 -9.92 22.22 -15.00
C LYS A 150 -9.13 21.16 -14.22
N PRO A 151 -8.75 20.03 -14.82
CA PRO A 151 -7.96 19.01 -14.12
C PRO A 151 -6.47 19.26 -14.29
N THR A 152 -5.68 19.13 -13.22
CA THR A 152 -4.33 18.53 -13.28
C THR A 152 -3.92 18.06 -11.89
N THR A 153 -3.60 16.76 -11.73
CA THR A 153 -2.88 16.23 -10.55
C THR A 153 -2.21 14.92 -10.95
N VAL A 154 -1.04 15.02 -11.59
CA VAL A 154 -0.18 13.84 -11.83
C VAL A 154 0.32 13.34 -10.48
N GLN A 155 0.36 12.01 -10.29
CA GLN A 155 1.00 11.39 -9.13
C GLN A 155 2.06 10.41 -9.60
N ASN A 156 3.32 10.86 -9.58
CA ASN A 156 4.47 10.05 -9.97
C ASN A 156 4.57 8.79 -9.12
N LEU A 157 4.90 7.70 -9.79
CA LEU A 157 4.90 6.34 -9.25
C LEU A 157 5.90 5.47 -10.04
N PHE A 158 6.16 4.26 -9.54
CA PHE A 158 7.50 3.65 -9.59
C PHE A 158 7.38 2.06 -9.70
N VAL A 159 8.01 1.35 -10.71
CA VAL A 159 7.91 -0.09 -11.21
C VAL A 159 9.27 -0.95 -11.51
N GLN A 160 10.29 -1.10 -10.60
CA GLN A 160 11.77 -1.47 -10.74
C GLN A 160 12.19 -2.62 -11.67
N LYS A 161 13.48 -2.60 -11.98
CA LYS A 161 14.16 -3.56 -12.85
C LYS A 161 15.13 -4.47 -12.08
N LYS A 162 15.75 -3.99 -10.99
CA LYS A 162 16.63 -4.79 -10.08
C LYS A 162 15.88 -5.80 -9.18
N GLY A 163 14.78 -6.37 -9.66
CA GLY A 163 14.02 -7.42 -8.99
C GLY A 163 13.32 -6.98 -7.70
N PHE A 164 13.02 -7.94 -6.85
CA PHE A 164 12.46 -7.72 -5.51
C PHE A 164 13.50 -8.08 -4.45
N VAL A 165 13.78 -7.16 -3.52
CA VAL A 165 14.60 -7.51 -2.36
C VAL A 165 13.72 -8.25 -1.36
N LYS A 166 13.95 -9.55 -1.23
CA LYS A 166 13.27 -10.40 -0.26
C LYS A 166 14.16 -10.62 0.95
N GLY A 167 13.56 -10.70 2.13
CA GLY A 167 14.22 -11.09 3.36
C GLY A 167 13.25 -11.76 4.31
N THR A 168 13.76 -12.66 5.14
CA THR A 168 12.99 -13.46 6.09
C THR A 168 13.63 -13.30 7.47
N TYR A 169 12.80 -13.13 8.48
CA TYR A 169 13.20 -13.10 9.88
C TYR A 169 12.30 -14.02 10.71
N THR A 170 12.90 -14.73 11.65
CA THR A 170 12.20 -15.61 12.60
C THR A 170 12.56 -15.17 14.01
N TRP A 171 11.54 -14.84 14.80
CA TRP A 171 11.64 -14.50 16.20
C TRP A 171 11.17 -15.70 17.04
N ASN A 172 12.14 -16.36 17.67
CA ASN A 172 11.88 -17.38 18.68
C ASN A 172 11.84 -16.68 20.06
N MET A 173 10.70 -16.74 20.75
CA MET A 173 10.58 -16.35 22.15
C MET A 173 10.53 -17.62 22.99
N ASN A 174 11.48 -17.79 23.91
CA ASN A 174 11.55 -18.97 24.77
C ASN A 174 10.89 -18.77 26.14
N ASN A 175 10.39 -17.55 26.40
CA ASN A 175 9.87 -17.08 27.68
C ASN A 175 8.43 -16.50 27.56
N PHE A 176 7.64 -16.98 26.60
CA PHE A 176 6.32 -16.42 26.26
C PHE A 176 5.34 -16.36 27.44
N LEU A 177 5.42 -17.30 28.38
CA LEU A 177 4.55 -17.34 29.56
C LEU A 177 5.00 -16.38 30.68
N GLU A 178 6.23 -15.88 30.63
CA GLU A 178 6.81 -14.95 31.62
C GLU A 178 6.65 -13.48 31.19
N LEU A 179 6.17 -13.23 29.97
CA LEU A 179 5.96 -11.88 29.46
C LEU A 179 4.86 -11.15 30.24
N ASP A 180 5.02 -9.84 30.43
CA ASP A 180 3.89 -8.98 30.75
C ASP A 180 2.94 -8.98 29.53
N LEU A 181 1.85 -9.74 29.68
CA LEU A 181 0.88 -10.00 28.61
C LEU A 181 -0.05 -8.81 28.35
N ASP A 182 -0.10 -7.82 29.25
CA ASP A 182 -0.94 -6.63 29.13
C ASP A 182 -0.18 -5.48 28.42
N HIS A 183 1.15 -5.60 28.27
CA HIS A 183 1.99 -4.72 27.45
C HIS A 183 2.37 -5.33 26.08
N PHE A 184 3.03 -4.54 25.22
CA PHE A 184 3.62 -5.06 23.99
C PHE A 184 5.03 -5.58 24.23
N VAL A 185 5.37 -6.66 23.52
CA VAL A 185 6.76 -7.13 23.40
C VAL A 185 7.30 -6.85 22.01
N ARG A 186 8.58 -6.50 21.94
CA ARG A 186 9.30 -6.13 20.72
C ARG A 186 10.36 -7.20 20.39
N SER A 187 10.43 -7.60 19.12
CA SER A 187 11.52 -8.45 18.64
C SER A 187 12.86 -7.70 18.63
N PRO A 188 13.99 -8.41 18.64
CA PRO A 188 15.24 -7.88 18.11
C PRO A 188 15.02 -7.23 16.73
N THR A 189 15.82 -6.21 16.45
CA THR A 189 15.82 -5.52 15.15
C THR A 189 16.51 -6.39 14.11
N PHE A 190 15.94 -6.47 12.92
CA PHE A 190 16.49 -7.24 11.79
C PHE A 190 16.53 -6.36 10.53
N GLU A 191 17.42 -6.69 9.58
CA GLU A 191 17.54 -5.91 8.34
C GLU A 191 16.93 -6.65 7.15
N VAL A 192 16.20 -5.92 6.31
CA VAL A 192 15.88 -6.34 4.94
C VAL A 192 16.11 -5.15 4.01
N GLY A 193 16.98 -5.33 3.03
CA GLY A 193 17.23 -4.38 1.94
C GLY A 193 17.75 -3.01 2.39
N GLY A 194 18.72 -2.96 3.32
CA GLY A 194 19.28 -1.72 3.83
C GLY A 194 18.40 -1.01 4.86
N HIS A 195 17.34 -1.65 5.35
CA HIS A 195 16.38 -1.06 6.29
C HIS A 195 16.16 -1.97 7.49
N LYS A 196 16.20 -1.34 8.68
CA LYS A 196 15.98 -1.95 9.98
C LYS A 196 14.46 -2.09 10.24
N TRP A 197 14.03 -3.26 10.69
CA TRP A 197 12.64 -3.60 10.99
C TRP A 197 12.54 -4.27 12.35
N TYR A 198 11.37 -4.21 12.99
CA TYR A 198 11.06 -5.04 14.16
C TYR A 198 9.58 -5.43 14.19
N ILE A 199 9.29 -6.54 14.86
CA ILE A 199 7.92 -6.99 15.14
C ILE A 199 7.52 -6.44 16.52
N ARG A 200 6.28 -5.95 16.64
CA ARG A 200 5.59 -5.85 17.94
C ARG A 200 4.48 -6.87 18.00
N MET A 201 4.52 -7.70 19.04
CA MET A 201 3.42 -8.55 19.44
C MET A 201 2.72 -7.92 20.65
N TYR A 202 1.40 -8.03 20.65
CA TYR A 202 0.57 -7.73 21.82
C TYR A 202 -0.11 -9.04 22.24
N PRO A 203 0.35 -9.74 23.30
CA PRO A 203 -0.10 -11.09 23.60
C PRO A 203 -1.61 -11.19 23.89
N ARG A 204 -2.17 -10.24 24.64
CA ARG A 204 -3.63 -10.09 24.88
C ARG A 204 -4.31 -9.06 23.97
N GLY A 205 -3.61 -8.61 22.95
CA GLY A 205 -4.09 -7.59 22.04
C GLY A 205 -3.89 -6.16 22.55
N ASN A 206 -4.61 -5.23 21.94
CA ASN A 206 -4.36 -3.79 22.04
C ASN A 206 -5.69 -3.01 22.04
N LYS A 207 -5.65 -1.67 22.02
CA LYS A 207 -6.85 -0.80 21.99
C LYS A 207 -7.85 -1.02 20.84
N TYR A 208 -7.53 -1.86 19.85
CA TYR A 208 -8.41 -2.28 18.74
C TYR A 208 -8.94 -3.73 18.86
N SER A 209 -8.44 -4.54 19.79
CA SER A 209 -8.86 -5.94 20.04
C SER A 209 -8.29 -6.44 21.37
N THR A 210 -9.13 -6.97 22.26
CA THR A 210 -8.77 -7.41 23.61
C THR A 210 -8.90 -8.91 23.85
N ASP A 211 -9.27 -9.66 22.81
CA ASP A 211 -9.51 -11.12 22.84
C ASP A 211 -8.60 -11.90 21.88
N CYS A 212 -7.76 -11.19 21.11
CA CYS A 212 -6.84 -11.76 20.14
C CYS A 212 -5.41 -11.24 20.36
N LEU A 213 -4.43 -12.12 20.17
CA LEU A 213 -3.06 -11.70 19.96
C LEU A 213 -2.96 -10.88 18.67
N SER A 214 -2.24 -9.76 18.75
CA SER A 214 -1.99 -8.88 17.61
C SER A 214 -0.52 -8.93 17.18
N LEU A 215 -0.28 -8.91 15.87
CA LEU A 215 1.06 -8.80 15.28
C LEU A 215 1.16 -7.59 14.36
N TYR A 216 2.22 -6.81 14.53
CA TYR A 216 2.53 -5.64 13.69
C TYR A 216 4.01 -5.60 13.31
N LEU A 217 4.30 -5.25 12.06
CA LEU A 217 5.62 -4.85 11.62
C LEU A 217 5.78 -3.33 11.76
N TYR A 218 6.97 -2.92 12.22
CA TYR A 218 7.42 -1.54 12.25
C TYR A 218 8.70 -1.41 11.41
N LEU A 219 8.78 -0.34 10.64
CA LEU A 219 10.05 0.20 10.15
C LEU A 219 10.74 0.89 11.33
N ASP A 220 11.98 0.51 11.65
CA ASP A 220 12.79 1.23 12.63
C ASP A 220 13.29 2.54 12.01
N VAL A 221 13.29 3.61 12.80
CA VAL A 221 13.62 4.98 12.35
C VAL A 221 14.70 5.62 13.22
N SER A 222 15.50 4.78 13.89
CA SER A 222 16.68 5.20 14.65
C SER A 222 17.74 5.92 13.79
N ASP A 223 17.74 5.74 12.47
CA ASP A 223 18.53 6.53 11.53
C ASP A 223 17.68 7.67 10.91
N GLU A 224 17.92 8.91 11.35
CA GLU A 224 17.15 10.10 10.92
C GLU A 224 17.14 10.32 9.40
N LEU A 225 18.22 9.91 8.72
CA LEU A 225 18.41 9.99 7.27
C LEU A 225 17.30 9.28 6.46
N HIS A 226 16.57 8.34 7.06
CA HIS A 226 15.52 7.58 6.37
C HIS A 226 14.09 8.07 6.64
N LEU A 227 13.91 9.04 7.53
CA LEU A 227 12.60 9.44 8.07
C LEU A 227 11.61 9.97 7.01
N LYS A 228 12.12 10.65 5.97
CA LYS A 228 11.34 11.17 4.81
C LYS A 228 11.02 10.12 3.75
N SER A 229 11.68 8.97 3.80
CA SER A 229 11.70 8.00 2.71
C SER A 229 10.49 7.05 2.77
N LYS A 230 9.91 6.71 1.61
CA LYS A 230 8.68 5.91 1.48
C LYS A 230 9.03 4.51 0.99
N LYS A 231 8.85 3.50 1.83
CA LYS A 231 9.18 2.10 1.51
C LYS A 231 7.93 1.33 1.15
N VAL A 232 7.92 0.78 -0.06
CA VAL A 232 6.82 0.04 -0.69
C VAL A 232 7.09 -1.44 -0.46
N VAL A 233 6.28 -2.10 0.36
CA VAL A 233 6.59 -3.45 0.89
C VAL A 233 5.34 -4.32 0.86
N VAL A 234 5.45 -5.56 0.36
CA VAL A 234 4.51 -6.64 0.72
C VAL A 234 5.14 -7.41 1.86
N MET A 235 4.39 -7.69 2.92
CA MET A 235 4.86 -8.46 4.06
C MET A 235 3.91 -9.60 4.40
N THR A 236 4.46 -10.67 4.94
CA THR A 236 3.74 -11.78 5.52
C THR A 236 4.18 -11.93 6.96
N LEU A 237 3.24 -11.92 7.91
CA LEU A 237 3.49 -12.28 9.30
C LEU A 237 2.83 -13.63 9.58
N SER A 238 3.55 -14.52 10.24
CA SER A 238 3.09 -15.87 10.57
C SER A 238 3.41 -16.23 12.02
N ILE A 239 2.59 -17.08 12.62
CA ILE A 239 2.90 -17.81 13.85
C ILE A 239 2.92 -19.31 13.56
N LEU A 240 3.93 -20.01 14.08
CA LEU A 240 4.13 -21.43 13.88
C LEU A 240 3.34 -22.26 14.89
N ASP A 241 2.46 -23.14 14.40
CA ASP A 241 2.03 -24.34 15.11
C ASP A 241 3.23 -25.30 15.13
N GLN A 242 3.89 -25.35 16.30
CA GLN A 242 5.12 -26.11 16.53
C GLN A 242 4.88 -27.63 16.60
N LYS A 243 3.62 -28.09 16.59
CA LYS A 243 3.26 -29.52 16.60
C LYS A 243 3.02 -30.06 15.20
N ASN A 244 2.31 -29.33 14.35
CA ASN A 244 2.00 -29.77 12.98
C ASN A 244 2.90 -29.13 11.90
N GLY A 245 3.84 -28.26 12.28
CA GLY A 245 4.73 -27.55 11.34
C GLY A 245 4.03 -26.50 10.46
N LYS A 246 2.79 -26.15 10.79
CA LYS A 246 1.92 -25.27 9.98
C LYS A 246 2.03 -23.83 10.46
N HIS A 247 1.85 -22.88 9.55
CA HIS A 247 1.93 -21.46 9.86
C HIS A 247 0.56 -20.79 9.69
N LEU A 248 -0.06 -20.36 10.79
CA LEU A 248 -1.17 -19.40 10.70
C LEU A 248 -0.58 -18.07 10.21
N THR A 249 -1.11 -17.56 9.11
CA THR A 249 -0.39 -16.59 8.27
C THR A 249 -1.31 -15.48 7.79
N GLY A 250 -0.91 -14.24 8.02
CA GLY A 250 -1.47 -13.05 7.38
C GLY A 250 -0.48 -12.52 6.33
N THR A 251 -0.94 -12.33 5.10
CA THR A 251 -0.18 -11.63 4.05
C THR A 251 -0.85 -10.28 3.75
N SER A 252 -0.06 -9.21 3.75
CA SER A 252 -0.54 -7.85 3.51
C SER A 252 -0.79 -7.59 2.02
N GLY A 253 -1.39 -6.44 1.73
CA GLY A 253 -1.26 -5.83 0.41
C GLY A 253 0.11 -5.16 0.21
N LEU A 254 0.21 -4.30 -0.80
CA LEU A 254 1.33 -3.39 -0.97
C LEU A 254 1.19 -2.24 0.03
N LEU A 255 2.16 -2.10 0.92
CA LEU A 255 2.13 -1.14 2.01
C LEU A 255 3.14 -0.03 1.76
N VAL A 256 2.73 1.22 1.98
CA VAL A 256 3.65 2.36 2.03
C VAL A 256 3.99 2.64 3.49
N PHE A 257 5.14 2.10 3.91
CA PHE A 257 5.81 2.47 5.14
C PHE A 257 6.49 3.83 4.99
N THR A 258 6.45 4.61 6.07
CA THR A 258 7.16 5.87 6.27
C THR A 258 7.67 5.86 7.72
N GLY A 259 8.55 6.80 8.08
CA GLY A 259 8.96 6.96 9.49
C GLY A 259 7.76 6.96 10.45
N GLY A 260 7.84 6.15 11.50
CA GLY A 260 6.83 6.02 12.56
C GLY A 260 5.57 5.22 12.20
N ARG A 261 5.48 4.68 10.97
CA ARG A 261 4.31 3.94 10.50
C ARG A 261 4.47 2.43 10.70
N SER A 262 3.42 1.79 11.21
CA SER A 262 3.32 0.33 11.30
C SER A 262 2.12 -0.19 10.52
N TRP A 263 2.11 -1.50 10.27
CA TRP A 263 0.96 -2.22 9.78
C TRP A 263 0.92 -3.61 10.41
N GLY A 264 -0.26 -4.21 10.50
CA GLY A 264 -0.45 -5.51 11.12
C GLY A 264 -1.92 -5.87 11.26
N TRP A 265 -2.17 -6.91 12.04
CA TRP A 265 -3.51 -7.40 12.35
C TRP A 265 -3.74 -7.30 13.86
N ALA A 266 -4.80 -6.59 14.26
CA ALA A 266 -5.27 -6.58 15.65
C ALA A 266 -5.79 -7.96 16.05
N ASN A 267 -6.60 -8.58 15.19
CA ASN A 267 -7.16 -9.91 15.37
C ASN A 267 -6.33 -10.92 14.56
N PHE A 268 -5.08 -11.20 14.98
CA PHE A 268 -4.23 -12.15 14.26
C PHE A 268 -4.50 -13.60 14.68
N LEU A 269 -4.58 -13.86 15.99
CA LEU A 269 -4.90 -15.18 16.55
C LEU A 269 -5.72 -15.02 17.84
N GLY A 270 -6.92 -15.59 17.89
CA GLY A 270 -7.78 -15.53 19.08
C GLY A 270 -7.15 -16.21 20.30
N LEU A 271 -7.22 -15.55 21.46
CA LEU A 271 -6.56 -15.99 22.71
C LEU A 271 -6.91 -17.42 23.12
N LYS A 272 -8.13 -17.89 22.84
CA LYS A 272 -8.54 -19.27 23.13
C LYS A 272 -7.67 -20.28 22.38
N LYS A 273 -7.41 -20.08 21.09
CA LYS A 273 -6.54 -20.96 20.28
C LYS A 273 -5.06 -20.81 20.66
N LEU A 274 -4.60 -19.61 20.96
CA LEU A 274 -3.21 -19.38 21.40
C LEU A 274 -2.87 -20.11 22.70
N LYS A 275 -3.83 -20.17 23.64
CA LYS A 275 -3.68 -20.82 24.95
C LYS A 275 -4.01 -22.31 24.94
N ASP A 276 -4.55 -22.85 23.85
CA ASP A 276 -4.91 -24.26 23.75
C ASP A 276 -3.66 -25.09 23.42
N PRO A 277 -3.19 -25.99 24.32
CA PRO A 277 -2.00 -26.78 24.06
C PRO A 277 -2.12 -27.72 22.85
N SER A 278 -3.33 -28.00 22.35
CA SER A 278 -3.54 -28.83 21.16
C SER A 278 -3.24 -28.10 19.84
N GLU A 279 -3.42 -26.77 19.80
CA GLU A 279 -3.18 -25.93 18.61
C GLU A 279 -1.69 -25.62 18.36
N GLY A 280 -0.80 -25.96 19.31
CA GLY A 280 0.66 -25.99 19.09
C GLY A 280 1.38 -24.64 18.94
N TYR A 281 0.68 -23.50 18.99
CA TYR A 281 1.29 -22.17 18.86
C TYR A 281 2.25 -21.82 20.01
N VAL A 282 1.96 -22.31 21.22
CA VAL A 282 2.84 -22.20 22.39
C VAL A 282 3.17 -23.62 22.89
N VAL A 283 4.46 -23.93 23.04
CA VAL A 283 4.95 -25.23 23.51
C VAL A 283 5.92 -25.01 24.66
N GLY A 284 5.54 -25.43 25.87
CA GLY A 284 6.19 -24.93 27.09
C GLY A 284 6.04 -23.41 27.17
N SER A 285 7.16 -22.69 27.19
CA SER A 285 7.21 -21.22 27.08
C SER A 285 7.70 -20.75 25.68
N SER A 286 7.84 -21.67 24.70
CA SER A 286 8.26 -21.38 23.32
C SER A 286 7.11 -20.86 22.45
N CYS A 287 7.32 -19.72 21.79
CA CYS A 287 6.43 -19.13 20.78
C CYS A 287 7.27 -18.61 19.60
N VAL A 288 6.93 -19.04 18.37
CA VAL A 288 7.73 -18.75 17.17
C VAL A 288 6.93 -17.93 16.16
N VAL A 289 7.41 -16.72 15.86
CA VAL A 289 6.81 -15.80 14.89
C VAL A 289 7.77 -15.53 13.75
N LYS A 290 7.25 -15.45 12.52
CA LYS A 290 8.00 -15.21 11.29
C LYS A 290 7.52 -13.95 10.59
N ALA A 291 8.45 -13.21 9.99
CA ALA A 291 8.18 -12.14 9.04
C ALA A 291 8.91 -12.41 7.71
N ASP A 292 8.16 -12.56 6.61
CA ASP A 292 8.71 -12.53 5.26
C ASP A 292 8.42 -11.16 4.64
N LEU A 293 9.46 -10.41 4.26
CA LEU A 293 9.34 -9.11 3.64
C LEU A 293 9.75 -9.20 2.17
N THR A 294 8.95 -8.58 1.30
CA THR A 294 9.29 -8.32 -0.10
C THR A 294 9.28 -6.82 -0.29
N ILE A 295 10.46 -6.20 -0.29
CA ILE A 295 10.63 -4.79 -0.60
C ILE A 295 10.52 -4.64 -2.13
N VAL A 296 9.58 -3.77 -2.49
CA VAL A 296 9.09 -3.57 -3.84
C VAL A 296 9.59 -2.22 -4.37
N GLY A 297 9.75 -1.21 -3.54
CA GLY A 297 10.30 0.08 -3.98
C GLY A 297 10.61 1.01 -2.81
N SER A 298 11.39 2.05 -3.07
CA SER A 298 12.02 2.81 -1.99
C SER A 298 12.18 4.30 -2.31
N SER A 299 11.09 5.08 -2.33
CA SER A 299 11.18 6.53 -2.54
C SER A 299 12.11 7.15 -1.49
N ASN A 300 13.15 7.83 -1.93
CA ASN A 300 14.09 8.53 -1.04
C ASN A 300 13.68 10.01 -0.89
N ASP A 301 13.12 10.61 -1.94
CA ASP A 301 12.65 12.00 -1.94
C ASP A 301 11.10 12.13 -1.83
N CYS A 302 10.67 13.37 -1.59
CA CYS A 302 9.28 13.82 -1.51
C CYS A 302 9.01 14.95 -2.52
#